data_AF-A0AAV0U6Z9-F1
#
_entry.id   AF-A0AAV0U6Z9-F1
#
_cell.length_a   1.000
_cell.length_b   1.000
_cell.length_c   1.000
_cell.angle_alpha   90.00
_cell.angle_beta   90.00
_cell.angle_gamma   90.00
#
_symmetry.space_group_name_H-M   'P 1'
#
loop_
_entity.id
_entity.type
_entity.pdbx_description
1 polymer ?
#
loop_
_entity_poly.entity_id
_entity_poly.type
_entity_poly.pdbx_seq_one_letter_code
_entity_poly.pdbx_strand_id
1 'polypeptide(L)'
;MLKLLHTDRYHRCVSVILDLALQRGYLVMARQFFERRNEQEKCQYVAIAVEGGHEIVLMRWLIENGTSLSVDTAINLASDLVVYKETYVEAIWWLSESDRVALIHDALENNRRKVLLWVLQNTVFEDETSWYAIRSGLKMVDNAAAHWLSKNLPNDEARSWCFPSQQKEPSAATTDRR
;
A
#
# COMPACT_ATOMS: atom_id res chain seq x y z
N MET A 1 -28.93 -8.92 12.80
CA MET A 1 -28.21 -7.77 13.39
C MET A 1 -27.48 -8.09 14.69
N LEU A 2 -28.13 -8.62 15.73
CA LEU A 2 -27.45 -8.91 17.01
C LEU A 2 -26.27 -9.92 16.90
N LYS A 3 -26.41 -10.99 16.11
CA LYS A 3 -25.29 -11.94 15.88
C LYS A 3 -24.06 -11.25 15.30
N LEU A 4 -24.22 -10.38 14.29
CA LEU A 4 -23.13 -9.65 13.65
C LEU A 4 -22.38 -8.74 14.62
N LEU A 5 -23.10 -7.98 15.46
CA LEU A 5 -22.50 -7.10 16.48
C LEU A 5 -21.74 -7.87 17.58
N HIS A 6 -22.20 -9.07 17.94
CA HIS A 6 -21.48 -9.92 18.89
C HIS A 6 -20.21 -10.50 18.26
N THR A 7 -20.28 -10.88 16.98
CA THR A 7 -19.11 -11.39 16.26
C THR A 7 -18.06 -10.30 16.09
N ASP A 8 -18.42 -9.07 15.72
CA ASP A 8 -17.45 -7.98 15.52
C ASP A 8 -16.78 -7.56 16.84
N ARG A 9 -17.55 -7.50 17.93
CA ARG A 9 -16.97 -7.26 19.26
C ARG A 9 -16.03 -8.38 19.69
N TYR A 10 -16.35 -9.63 19.37
CA TYR A 10 -15.47 -10.75 19.64
C TYR A 10 -14.15 -10.63 18.87
N HIS A 11 -14.20 -10.38 17.56
CA HIS A 11 -13.00 -10.24 16.74
C HIS A 11 -12.11 -9.09 17.22
N ARG A 12 -12.69 -7.95 17.58
CA ARG A 12 -11.94 -6.80 18.11
C ARG A 12 -11.31 -7.07 19.48
N CYS A 13 -11.99 -7.80 20.37
CA CYS A 13 -11.36 -8.22 21.62
C CYS A 13 -10.20 -9.18 21.38
N VAL A 14 -10.37 -10.13 20.46
CA VAL A 14 -9.34 -11.11 20.12
C VAL A 14 -8.14 -10.44 19.43
N SER A 15 -8.37 -9.46 18.56
CA SER A 15 -7.28 -8.76 17.86
C SER A 15 -6.36 -8.01 18.83
N VAL A 16 -6.92 -7.30 19.81
CA VAL A 16 -6.15 -6.65 20.89
C VAL A 16 -5.33 -7.66 21.70
N ILE A 17 -5.92 -8.82 22.03
CA ILE A 17 -5.21 -9.87 22.79
C ILE A 17 -4.06 -10.45 21.97
N LEU A 18 -4.29 -10.73 20.69
CA LEU A 18 -3.28 -11.27 19.79
C LEU A 18 -2.14 -10.28 19.56
N ASP A 19 -2.44 -8.99 19.38
CA ASP A 19 -1.42 -7.95 19.24
C ASP A 19 -0.53 -7.86 20.50
N LEU A 20 -1.14 -7.81 21.69
CA LEU A 20 -0.40 -7.84 22.96
C LEU A 20 0.42 -9.12 23.14
N ALA A 21 -0.11 -10.27 22.70
CA ALA A 21 0.61 -11.54 22.74
C ALA A 21 1.84 -11.51 21.85
N LEU A 22 1.71 -11.00 20.62
CA LEU A 22 2.81 -10.83 19.67
C LEU A 22 3.86 -9.83 20.18
N GLN A 23 3.44 -8.70 20.73
CA GLN A 23 4.34 -7.72 21.36
C GLN A 23 5.18 -8.33 22.49
N ARG A 24 4.62 -9.31 23.22
CA ARG A 24 5.32 -10.03 24.29
C ARG A 24 6.11 -11.25 23.80
N GLY A 25 6.13 -11.51 22.48
CA GLY A 25 6.86 -12.63 21.87
C GLY A 25 6.14 -13.97 21.87
N TYR A 26 4.84 -14.02 22.19
CA TYR A 26 4.04 -15.26 22.17
C TYR A 26 3.61 -15.66 20.74
N LEU A 27 4.58 -15.79 19.84
CA LEU A 27 4.36 -16.07 18.40
C LEU A 27 3.66 -17.43 18.16
N VAL A 28 3.95 -18.43 18.99
CA VAL A 28 3.36 -19.78 18.87
C VAL A 28 1.85 -19.75 19.06
N MET A 29 1.36 -18.93 20.00
CA MET A 29 -0.08 -18.79 20.25
C MET A 29 -0.77 -18.18 19.03
N ALA A 30 -0.22 -17.09 18.48
CA ALA A 30 -0.78 -16.44 17.29
C ALA A 30 -0.78 -17.39 16.09
N ARG A 31 0.33 -18.13 15.88
CA ARG A 31 0.41 -19.14 14.81
C ARG A 31 -0.67 -20.21 14.96
N GLN A 32 -0.79 -20.83 16.12
CA GLN A 32 -1.82 -21.85 16.38
C GLN A 32 -3.24 -21.32 16.22
N PHE A 33 -3.46 -20.04 16.55
CA PHE A 33 -4.75 -19.39 16.37
C PHE A 33 -5.10 -19.26 14.88
N PHE A 34 -4.17 -18.78 14.05
CA PHE A 34 -4.41 -18.51 12.63
C PHE A 34 -4.29 -19.74 11.72
N GLU A 35 -3.59 -20.81 12.14
CA GLU A 35 -3.53 -22.08 11.41
C GLU A 35 -4.91 -22.73 11.18
N ARG A 36 -5.89 -22.43 12.05
CA ARG A 36 -7.25 -22.99 11.99
C ARG A 36 -8.25 -22.08 11.27
N ARG A 37 -7.81 -20.90 10.81
CA ARG A 37 -8.66 -19.87 10.21
C ARG A 37 -8.52 -19.89 8.70
N ASN A 38 -9.62 -19.58 8.03
CA ASN A 38 -9.58 -19.37 6.58
C ASN A 38 -8.99 -17.99 6.25
N GLU A 39 -8.61 -17.78 4.98
CA GLU A 39 -8.06 -16.50 4.54
C GLU A 39 -9.02 -15.32 4.75
N GLN A 40 -10.33 -15.55 4.63
CA GLN A 40 -11.33 -14.50 4.85
C GLN A 40 -11.32 -13.99 6.30
N GLU A 41 -11.25 -14.89 7.29
CA GLU A 41 -11.14 -14.54 8.70
C GLU A 41 -9.82 -13.82 8.97
N LYS A 42 -8.70 -14.26 8.37
CA LYS A 42 -7.41 -13.58 8.52
C LYS A 42 -7.47 -12.16 7.96
N CYS A 43 -8.03 -11.96 6.77
CA CYS A 43 -8.25 -10.63 6.18
C CYS A 43 -9.12 -9.74 7.08
N GLN A 44 -10.14 -10.31 7.74
CA GLN A 44 -10.96 -9.58 8.70
C GLN A 44 -10.16 -9.11 9.93
N TYR A 45 -9.25 -9.94 10.45
CA TYR A 45 -8.35 -9.52 11.54
C TYR A 45 -7.39 -8.41 11.12
N VAL A 46 -6.89 -8.44 9.89
CA VAL A 46 -6.07 -7.34 9.33
C VAL A 46 -6.90 -6.05 9.27
N ALA A 47 -8.12 -6.10 8.73
CA ALA A 47 -9.01 -4.94 8.64
C ALA A 47 -9.37 -4.36 10.01
N ILE A 48 -9.63 -5.21 11.01
CA ILE A 48 -9.92 -4.78 12.37
C ILE A 48 -8.69 -4.15 13.05
N ALA A 49 -7.50 -4.74 12.86
CA ALA A 49 -6.26 -4.20 13.38
C ALA A 49 -5.95 -2.81 12.82
N VAL A 50 -6.24 -2.66 11.52
CA VAL A 50 -6.25 -1.41 10.79
C VAL A 50 -7.24 -0.42 11.41
N GLU A 51 -8.53 -0.73 11.51
CA GLU A 51 -9.52 0.16 12.12
C GLU A 51 -9.18 0.55 13.57
N GLY A 52 -8.55 -0.36 14.32
CA GLY A 52 -8.09 -0.11 15.69
C GLY A 52 -6.95 0.91 15.75
N GLY A 53 -6.13 1.02 14.71
CA GLY A 53 -5.04 2.01 14.60
C GLY A 53 -3.90 1.85 15.60
N HIS A 54 -3.89 0.75 16.35
CA HIS A 54 -2.92 0.47 17.42
C HIS A 54 -2.35 -0.95 17.35
N GLU A 55 -2.96 -1.83 16.55
CA GLU A 55 -2.63 -3.27 16.48
C GLU A 55 -1.64 -3.56 15.34
N ILE A 56 -0.55 -2.77 15.28
CA ILE A 56 0.44 -2.80 14.19
C ILE A 56 1.18 -4.14 14.14
N VAL A 57 1.48 -4.71 15.30
CA VAL A 57 2.30 -5.92 15.39
C VAL A 57 1.50 -7.11 14.85
N LEU A 58 0.21 -7.16 15.18
CA LEU A 58 -0.72 -8.13 14.62
C LEU A 58 -0.85 -7.98 13.10
N MET A 59 -1.09 -6.76 12.64
CA MET A 59 -1.22 -6.48 11.20
C MET A 59 0.04 -6.90 10.44
N ARG A 60 1.21 -6.46 10.89
CA ARG A 60 2.51 -6.80 10.29
C ARG A 60 2.72 -8.32 10.27
N TRP A 61 2.50 -8.98 11.41
CA TRP A 61 2.68 -10.43 11.50
C TRP A 61 1.76 -11.17 10.53
N LEU A 62 0.49 -10.76 10.40
CA LEU A 62 -0.45 -11.39 9.48
C LEU A 62 -0.03 -11.26 8.02
N ILE A 63 0.42 -10.07 7.61
CA ILE A 63 0.88 -9.81 6.24
C ILE A 63 2.17 -10.59 5.94
N GLU A 64 3.14 -10.57 6.86
CA GLU A 64 4.39 -11.36 6.72
C GLU A 64 4.12 -12.88 6.68
N ASN A 65 3.02 -13.36 7.27
CA ASN A 65 2.59 -14.76 7.23
C ASN A 65 1.61 -15.06 6.07
N GLY A 66 1.57 -14.21 5.05
CA GLY A 66 0.89 -14.47 3.79
C GLY A 66 -0.59 -14.09 3.74
N THR A 67 -1.09 -13.38 4.75
CA THR A 67 -2.46 -12.82 4.68
C THR A 67 -2.45 -11.59 3.77
N SER A 68 -3.27 -11.60 2.73
CA SER A 68 -3.40 -10.43 1.85
C SER A 68 -4.15 -9.29 2.55
N LEU A 69 -3.63 -8.07 2.46
CA LEU A 69 -4.40 -6.86 2.73
C LEU A 69 -5.12 -6.46 1.43
N SER A 70 -6.45 -6.33 1.44
CA SER A 70 -7.16 -5.92 0.23
C SER A 70 -6.86 -4.47 -0.14
N VAL A 71 -6.85 -4.19 -1.44
CA VAL A 71 -6.68 -2.82 -1.97
C VAL A 71 -7.75 -1.89 -1.40
N ASP A 72 -8.99 -2.35 -1.24
CA ASP A 72 -10.07 -1.55 -0.64
C ASP A 72 -9.77 -1.13 0.80
N THR A 73 -9.22 -2.03 1.62
CA THR A 73 -8.80 -1.70 2.99
C THR A 73 -7.62 -0.74 2.98
N ALA A 74 -6.68 -0.89 2.04
CA ALA A 74 -5.57 0.05 1.85
C ALA A 74 -6.03 1.45 1.39
N ILE A 75 -7.03 1.52 0.51
CA ILE A 75 -7.64 2.76 0.05
C ILE A 75 -8.38 3.44 1.21
N ASN A 76 -9.10 2.68 2.04
CA ASN A 76 -9.76 3.21 3.23
C ASN A 76 -8.76 3.76 4.24
N LEU A 77 -7.69 3.01 4.53
CA LEU A 77 -6.53 3.45 5.31
C LEU A 77 -5.94 4.76 4.78
N ALA A 78 -5.76 4.81 3.46
CA ALA A 78 -5.17 5.95 2.79
C ALA A 78 -6.13 7.15 2.71
N SER A 79 -7.44 6.93 2.85
CA SER A 79 -8.45 7.99 2.91
C SER A 79 -8.52 8.60 4.31
N ASP A 80 -8.38 7.77 5.35
CA ASP A 80 -8.35 8.19 6.77
C ASP A 80 -7.02 8.84 7.20
N LEU A 81 -6.04 8.95 6.29
CA LEU A 81 -4.79 9.73 6.43
C LEU A 81 -4.99 11.22 6.78
N VAL A 82 -6.23 11.70 6.87
CA VAL A 82 -6.58 12.98 7.50
C VAL A 82 -6.23 12.97 9.00
N VAL A 83 -6.16 11.80 9.64
CA VAL A 83 -5.74 11.63 11.04
C VAL A 83 -4.32 11.05 11.08
N TYR A 84 -3.32 11.94 11.09
CA TYR A 84 -1.89 11.65 11.16
C TYR A 84 -1.51 10.66 12.29
N LYS A 85 -1.57 9.36 12.03
CA LYS A 85 -0.74 8.39 12.73
C LYS A 85 0.19 7.78 11.69
N GLU A 86 1.49 8.00 11.86
CA GLU A 86 2.58 7.42 11.04
C GLU A 86 2.40 5.90 10.86
N THR A 87 1.81 5.26 11.87
CA THR A 87 1.26 3.91 11.91
C THR A 87 0.45 3.47 10.67
N TYR A 88 -0.50 4.30 10.20
CA TYR A 88 -1.38 3.93 9.09
C TYR A 88 -0.64 3.89 7.76
N VAL A 89 0.40 4.69 7.65
CA VAL A 89 1.18 4.81 6.43
C VAL A 89 2.17 3.66 6.34
N GLU A 90 2.74 3.21 7.45
CA GLU A 90 3.59 2.02 7.50
C GLU A 90 2.87 0.75 7.01
N ALA A 91 1.55 0.62 7.22
CA ALA A 91 0.75 -0.49 6.68
C ALA A 91 0.85 -0.62 5.15
N ILE A 92 0.98 0.51 4.45
CA ILE A 92 1.04 0.58 2.98
C ILE A 92 2.36 0.02 2.46
N TRP A 93 3.45 0.09 3.24
CA TRP A 93 4.73 -0.55 2.89
C TRP A 93 4.56 -2.06 2.67
N TRP A 94 3.75 -2.70 3.51
CA TRP A 94 3.57 -4.16 3.54
C TRP A 94 2.63 -4.69 2.45
N LEU A 95 1.98 -3.82 1.69
CA LEU A 95 1.16 -4.23 0.54
C LEU A 95 2.00 -4.97 -0.51
N SER A 96 1.36 -5.81 -1.32
CA SER A 96 2.04 -6.33 -2.52
C SER A 96 2.36 -5.17 -3.46
N GLU A 97 3.37 -5.35 -4.32
CA GLU A 97 3.72 -4.31 -5.29
C GLU A 97 2.54 -3.96 -6.21
N SER A 98 1.78 -4.97 -6.66
CA SER A 98 0.56 -4.77 -7.44
C SER A 98 -0.50 -3.95 -6.70
N ASP A 99 -0.67 -4.18 -5.40
CA ASP A 99 -1.65 -3.43 -4.59
C ASP A 99 -1.19 -1.98 -4.37
N ARG A 100 0.12 -1.74 -4.22
CA ARG A 100 0.67 -0.38 -4.16
C ARG A 100 0.48 0.37 -5.48
N VAL A 101 0.62 -0.31 -6.62
CA VAL A 101 0.33 0.28 -7.94
C VAL A 101 -1.16 0.63 -8.07
N ALA A 102 -2.07 -0.25 -7.64
CA ALA A 102 -3.50 0.04 -7.61
C ALA A 102 -3.83 1.27 -6.73
N LEU A 103 -3.17 1.39 -5.57
CA LEU A 103 -3.30 2.55 -4.70
C LEU A 103 -2.79 3.85 -5.35
N ILE A 104 -1.72 3.79 -6.15
CA ILE A 104 -1.24 4.95 -6.92
C ILE A 104 -2.30 5.40 -7.93
N HIS A 105 -2.94 4.47 -8.64
CA HIS A 105 -4.02 4.79 -9.57
C HIS A 105 -5.20 5.47 -8.87
N ASP A 106 -5.69 4.90 -7.77
CA ASP A 106 -6.75 5.50 -6.97
C ASP A 106 -6.36 6.91 -6.47
N ALA A 107 -5.12 7.08 -6.00
CA ALA A 107 -4.64 8.36 -5.52
C ALA A 107 -4.51 9.41 -6.63
N LEU A 108 -4.18 9.00 -7.85
CA LEU A 108 -4.13 9.86 -9.04
C LEU A 108 -5.54 10.29 -9.45
N GLU A 109 -6.48 9.36 -9.56
CA GLU A 109 -7.88 9.62 -9.95
C GLU A 109 -8.60 10.52 -8.95
N ASN A 110 -8.35 10.32 -7.65
CA ASN A 110 -9.00 11.08 -6.58
C ASN A 110 -8.17 12.27 -6.08
N ASN A 111 -7.06 12.62 -6.76
CA ASN A 111 -6.16 13.72 -6.39
C ASN A 111 -5.66 13.65 -4.92
N ARG A 112 -5.42 12.45 -4.41
CA ARG A 112 -4.93 12.16 -3.04
C ARG A 112 -3.41 12.29 -2.95
N ARG A 113 -2.94 13.51 -3.18
CA ARG A 113 -1.52 13.90 -3.30
C ARG A 113 -0.61 13.39 -2.18
N LYS A 114 -1.08 13.38 -0.92
CA LYS A 114 -0.30 12.92 0.23
C LYS A 114 -0.02 11.42 0.18
N VAL A 115 -1.03 10.63 -0.17
CA VAL A 115 -0.92 9.16 -0.34
C VAL A 115 0.06 8.85 -1.47
N LEU A 116 -0.19 9.47 -2.62
CA LEU A 116 0.64 9.32 -3.81
C LEU A 116 2.11 9.63 -3.51
N LEU A 117 2.36 10.76 -2.84
CA LEU A 117 3.72 11.17 -2.49
C LEU A 117 4.37 10.21 -1.50
N TRP A 118 3.64 9.80 -0.46
CA TRP A 118 4.19 8.89 0.55
C TRP A 118 4.54 7.54 -0.05
N VAL A 119 3.64 6.93 -0.85
CA VAL A 119 3.89 5.63 -1.51
C VAL A 119 5.14 5.70 -2.36
N LEU A 120 5.28 6.74 -3.18
CA LEU A 120 6.44 6.88 -4.05
C LEU A 120 7.75 7.17 -3.28
N GLN A 121 7.69 7.88 -2.15
CA GLN A 121 8.88 8.22 -1.37
C GLN A 121 9.34 7.11 -0.44
N ASN A 122 8.40 6.33 0.06
CA ASN A 122 8.62 5.36 1.13
C ASN A 122 8.23 3.97 0.68
N THR A 123 8.31 3.60 -0.61
CA THR A 123 8.18 2.20 -1.05
C THR A 123 9.11 1.96 -2.23
N VAL A 124 9.27 0.70 -2.65
CA VAL A 124 10.09 0.29 -3.80
C VAL A 124 9.21 -0.45 -4.81
N PHE A 125 9.52 -0.28 -6.10
CA PHE A 125 8.89 -1.01 -7.19
C PHE A 125 9.99 -1.69 -8.00
N GLU A 126 10.07 -3.02 -7.90
CA GLU A 126 11.11 -3.82 -8.56
C GLU A 126 10.69 -4.25 -9.96
N ASP A 127 9.39 -4.38 -10.22
CA ASP A 127 8.88 -4.82 -11.51
C ASP A 127 8.74 -3.65 -12.50
N GLU A 128 9.30 -3.80 -13.69
CA GLU A 128 9.17 -2.85 -14.79
C GLU A 128 7.70 -2.65 -15.21
N THR A 129 6.85 -3.68 -15.03
CA THR A 129 5.41 -3.57 -15.31
C THR A 129 4.73 -2.56 -14.37
N SER A 130 5.18 -2.46 -13.12
CA SER A 130 4.70 -1.48 -12.14
C SER A 130 5.05 -0.06 -12.59
N TRP A 131 6.26 0.17 -13.09
CA TRP A 131 6.66 1.48 -13.60
C TRP A 131 5.82 1.88 -14.81
N TYR A 132 5.57 0.94 -15.74
CA TYR A 132 4.70 1.19 -16.89
C TYR A 132 3.28 1.58 -16.45
N ALA A 133 2.70 0.85 -15.48
CA ALA A 133 1.37 1.15 -14.94
C ALA A 133 1.30 2.56 -14.32
N ILE A 134 2.26 2.90 -13.46
CA ILE A 134 2.36 4.23 -12.83
C ILE A 134 2.43 5.33 -13.90
N ARG A 135 3.28 5.16 -14.91
CA ARG A 135 3.43 6.11 -16.03
C ARG A 135 2.16 6.24 -16.85
N SER A 136 1.47 5.13 -17.10
CA SER A 136 0.19 5.12 -17.82
C SER A 136 -0.87 5.90 -17.04
N GLY A 137 -0.95 5.69 -15.72
CA GLY A 137 -1.85 6.46 -14.85
C GLY A 137 -1.59 7.96 -14.92
N LEU A 138 -0.32 8.37 -14.85
CA LEU A 138 0.07 9.79 -14.96
C LEU A 138 -0.29 10.43 -16.31
N LYS A 139 -0.30 9.66 -17.41
CA LYS A 139 -0.71 10.16 -18.73
C LYS A 139 -2.22 10.35 -18.85
N MET A 140 -3.01 9.61 -18.07
CA MET A 140 -4.47 9.65 -18.11
C MET A 140 -5.05 10.78 -17.25
N VAL A 141 -4.32 11.19 -16.21
CA VAL A 141 -4.73 12.30 -15.33
C VAL A 141 -4.31 13.65 -15.90
N ASP A 142 -4.93 14.73 -15.42
CA ASP A 142 -4.62 16.08 -15.86
C ASP A 142 -3.13 16.45 -15.71
N ASN A 143 -2.66 17.35 -16.58
CA ASN A 143 -1.28 17.84 -16.52
C ASN A 143 -0.95 18.52 -15.19
N ALA A 144 -1.96 18.95 -14.42
CA ALA A 144 -1.76 19.60 -13.13
C ALA A 144 -1.26 18.62 -12.06
N ALA A 145 -1.80 17.41 -11.97
CA ALA A 145 -1.35 16.39 -11.03
C ALA A 145 0.07 15.91 -11.37
N ALA A 146 0.36 15.65 -12.65
CA ALA A 146 1.69 15.24 -13.11
C ALA A 146 2.75 16.33 -12.86
N HIS A 147 2.41 17.59 -13.13
CA HIS A 147 3.29 18.73 -12.86
C HIS A 147 3.49 18.99 -11.37
N TRP A 148 2.44 18.80 -10.56
CA TRP A 148 2.57 18.86 -9.11
C TRP A 148 3.52 17.78 -8.60
N LEU A 149 3.36 16.54 -9.07
CA LEU A 149 4.19 15.40 -8.64
C LEU A 149 5.66 15.63 -9.01
N SER A 150 5.93 16.08 -10.25
CA SER A 150 7.30 16.33 -10.72
C SER A 150 8.05 17.38 -9.91
N LYS A 151 7.33 18.33 -9.29
CA LYS A 151 7.91 19.34 -8.39
C LYS A 151 8.09 18.87 -6.96
N ASN A 152 7.25 17.93 -6.50
CA ASN A 152 7.19 17.53 -5.10
C ASN A 152 7.90 16.20 -4.80
N LEU A 153 8.34 15.45 -5.82
CA LEU A 153 9.11 14.21 -5.64
C LEU A 153 10.61 14.50 -5.42
N PRO A 154 11.16 14.29 -4.20
CA PRO A 154 12.58 14.53 -3.90
C PRO A 154 13.49 13.33 -4.19
N ASN A 155 12.93 12.12 -4.22
CA ASN A 155 13.70 10.88 -4.40
C ASN A 155 13.94 10.61 -5.90
N ASP A 156 15.20 10.63 -6.34
CA ASP A 156 15.59 10.38 -7.74
C ASP A 156 15.20 9.00 -8.26
N GLU A 157 15.22 7.98 -7.40
CA GLU A 157 14.77 6.64 -7.74
C GLU A 157 13.27 6.64 -8.03
N ALA A 158 12.49 7.25 -7.14
CA ALA A 158 11.05 7.40 -7.34
C ALA A 158 10.71 8.25 -8.58
N ARG A 159 11.55 9.25 -8.89
CA ARG A 159 11.40 10.05 -10.11
C ARG A 159 11.60 9.21 -11.35
N SER A 160 12.52 8.24 -11.32
CA SER A 160 12.78 7.34 -12.45
C SER A 160 11.59 6.44 -12.78
N TRP A 161 10.82 6.03 -11.78
CA TRP A 161 9.59 5.24 -11.98
C TRP A 161 8.52 6.06 -12.70
N CYS A 162 8.35 7.33 -12.35
CA CYS A 162 7.30 8.20 -12.91
C CYS A 162 7.71 8.94 -14.21
N PHE A 163 8.95 9.39 -14.29
CA PHE A 163 9.45 10.30 -15.32
C PHE A 163 10.80 9.79 -15.85
N PRO A 164 10.82 8.89 -16.85
CA PRO A 164 12.07 8.44 -17.43
C PRO A 164 12.83 9.65 -17.98
N SER A 165 14.11 9.76 -17.62
CA SER A 165 14.99 10.76 -18.23
C SER A 165 14.95 10.56 -19.73
N GLN A 166 14.75 11.63 -20.50
CA GLN A 166 14.91 11.58 -21.96
C GLN A 166 16.37 11.19 -22.26
N GLN A 167 16.66 9.90 -22.37
CA GLN A 167 17.84 9.47 -23.09
C GLN A 167 17.62 9.92 -24.53
N LYS A 168 18.50 10.83 -25.00
CA LYS A 168 18.58 11.25 -26.39
C LYS A 168 18.31 10.06 -27.30
N GLU A 169 17.23 10.12 -28.08
CA GLU A 169 17.11 9.28 -29.27
C GLU A 169 18.43 9.44 -30.07
N PRO A 170 19.15 8.35 -30.39
CA PRO A 170 20.25 8.46 -31.33
C PRO A 170 19.64 8.90 -32.65
N SER A 171 19.90 10.15 -33.05
CA SER A 171 19.49 10.69 -34.34
C SER A 171 19.90 9.69 -35.41
N ALA A 172 18.93 9.16 -36.16
CA ALA A 172 19.18 8.30 -37.30
C ALA A 172 20.22 8.97 -38.21
N ALA A 173 21.45 8.45 -38.18
CA ALA A 173 22.50 8.85 -39.07
C ALA A 173 22.01 8.52 -40.50
N THR A 174 21.67 9.57 -41.22
CA THR A 174 21.40 9.53 -42.65
C THR A 174 22.66 9.00 -43.33
N THR A 175 22.67 7.69 -43.62
CA THR A 175 23.71 7.10 -44.46
C THR A 175 23.29 7.38 -45.90
N ASP A 176 23.60 8.59 -46.36
CA ASP A 176 23.68 8.90 -47.78
C ASP A 176 24.95 8.21 -48.31
N ARG A 177 24.76 7.14 -49.10
CA ARG A 177 25.83 6.51 -49.89
C ARG A 177 25.52 6.73 -51.36
N ARG A 178 26.27 7.66 -51.94
CA ARG A 178 26.59 7.71 -53.37
C ARG A 178 27.35 6.47 -53.81
#